data_AF-A0A7R9JLD2-F1
#
_entry.id   AF-A0A7R9JLD2-F1
#
_cell.length_a   1.000
_cell.length_b   1.000
_cell.length_c   1.000
_cell.angle_alpha   90.00
_cell.angle_beta   90.00
_cell.angle_gamma   90.00
#
_symmetry.space_group_name_H-M   'P 1'
#
loop_
_entity.id
_entity.type
_entity.pdbx_description
1 polymer ?
#
loop_
_entity_poly.entity_id
_entity_poly.type
_entity_poly.pdbx_seq_one_letter_code
_entity_poly.pdbx_strand_id
1 'polypeptide(L)'
;MWGIEENLNKASGSVGTVIVDKFNRVLQRNPGWKVMASIADIIEGQTTSLSKVNLSPAEIACLKFCPMTLCEVKRSFSQYKNILSVNRTKFTHKNLEKYLKIN
;
A
#
# COMPACT_ATOMS: atom_id res chain seq x y z
N MET A 1 -7.18 -7.77 6.65
CA MET A 1 -6.15 -8.41 5.80
C MET A 1 -5.62 -9.68 6.44
N TRP A 2 -5.65 -9.75 7.77
CA TRP A 2 -5.58 -11.00 8.54
C TRP A 2 -6.60 -12.03 8.04
N GLY A 3 -6.14 -13.27 7.81
CA GLY A 3 -6.96 -14.40 7.35
C GLY A 3 -7.05 -14.62 5.83
N ILE A 4 -6.71 -13.63 5.00
CA ILE A 4 -6.75 -13.81 3.52
C ILE A 4 -5.71 -14.83 3.07
N GLU A 5 -4.49 -14.77 3.62
CA GLU A 5 -3.43 -15.71 3.32
C GLU A 5 -3.79 -17.13 3.75
N GLU A 6 -4.40 -17.28 4.91
CA GLU A 6 -4.86 -18.58 5.42
C GLU A 6 -5.98 -19.18 4.54
N ASN A 7 -6.89 -18.34 4.06
CA ASN A 7 -7.95 -18.75 3.13
C ASN A 7 -7.41 -19.07 1.73
N LEU A 8 -6.40 -18.33 1.26
CA LEU A 8 -5.72 -18.61 -0.01
C LEU A 8 -4.95 -19.93 0.05
N ASN A 9 -4.30 -20.23 1.17
CA ASN A 9 -3.58 -21.49 1.36
C ASN A 9 -4.50 -22.72 1.44
N LYS A 10 -5.80 -22.52 1.72
CA LYS A 10 -6.83 -23.57 1.64
C LYS A 10 -7.33 -23.81 0.21
N ALA A 11 -7.05 -22.92 -0.73
CA ALA A 11 -7.45 -23.08 -2.12
C ALA A 11 -6.64 -24.20 -2.78
N SER A 12 -7.35 -25.19 -3.35
CA SER A 12 -6.76 -26.37 -3.99
C SER A 12 -7.16 -26.48 -5.46
N GLY A 13 -6.51 -27.38 -6.19
CA GLY A 13 -6.70 -27.56 -7.62
C GLY A 13 -5.91 -26.57 -8.47
N SER A 14 -5.92 -26.78 -9.79
CA SER A 14 -5.08 -26.04 -10.75
C SER A 14 -5.28 -24.52 -10.68
N VAL A 15 -6.52 -24.06 -10.52
CA VAL A 15 -6.86 -22.65 -10.38
C VAL A 15 -6.38 -22.08 -9.03
N GLY A 16 -6.54 -22.84 -7.94
CA GLY A 16 -6.07 -22.43 -6.61
C GLY A 16 -4.57 -22.19 -6.58
N THR A 17 -3.79 -23.11 -7.15
CA THR A 17 -2.33 -22.99 -7.27
C THR A 17 -1.93 -21.72 -8.02
N VAL A 18 -2.56 -21.43 -9.17
CA VAL A 18 -2.28 -20.21 -9.95
C VAL A 18 -2.56 -18.93 -9.15
N ILE A 19 -3.61 -18.92 -8.35
CA ILE A 19 -3.96 -17.76 -7.50
C ILE A 19 -2.93 -17.58 -6.39
N VAL A 20 -2.58 -18.65 -5.67
CA VAL A 20 -1.58 -18.63 -4.59
C VAL A 20 -0.21 -18.20 -5.12
N ASP A 21 0.21 -18.74 -6.26
CA ASP A 21 1.47 -18.36 -6.90
C ASP A 21 1.50 -16.88 -7.27
N LYS A 22 0.41 -16.36 -7.84
CA LYS A 22 0.29 -14.93 -8.15
C LYS A 22 0.36 -14.08 -6.89
N PHE A 23 -0.34 -14.48 -5.83
CA PHE A 23 -0.31 -13.78 -4.54
C PHE A 23 1.10 -13.70 -3.97
N ASN A 24 1.78 -14.84 -3.86
CA ASN A 24 3.16 -14.93 -3.39
C ASN A 24 4.12 -14.10 -4.25
N ARG A 25 3.97 -14.14 -5.58
CA ARG A 25 4.78 -13.33 -6.50
C ARG A 25 4.58 -11.83 -6.30
N VAL A 26 3.36 -11.38 -6.00
CA VAL A 26 3.07 -9.98 -5.70
C VAL A 26 3.71 -9.55 -4.38
N LEU A 27 3.61 -10.38 -3.33
CA LEU A 27 4.23 -10.10 -2.03
C LEU A 27 5.76 -10.07 -2.10
N GLN A 28 6.38 -11.02 -2.81
CA GLN A 28 7.83 -11.05 -3.01
C GLN A 28 8.36 -9.81 -3.75
N ARG A 29 7.58 -9.28 -4.70
CA ARG A 29 7.91 -8.04 -5.42
C ARG A 29 7.68 -6.77 -4.61
N ASN A 30 7.07 -6.87 -3.42
CA ASN A 30 6.82 -5.74 -2.55
C ASN A 30 7.40 -6.00 -1.14
N PRO A 31 8.73 -5.94 -0.97
CA PRO A 31 9.35 -6.20 0.33
C PRO A 31 8.89 -5.22 1.43
N GLY A 32 8.49 -4.00 1.05
CA GLY A 32 7.92 -3.00 1.97
C GLY A 32 6.60 -3.43 2.61
N TRP A 33 5.89 -4.40 2.04
CA TRP A 33 4.68 -4.97 2.62
C TRP A 33 4.92 -5.54 4.03
N LYS A 34 6.03 -6.29 4.22
CA LYS A 34 6.35 -6.91 5.52
C LYS A 34 6.64 -5.87 6.60
N VAL A 35 7.27 -4.77 6.21
CA VAL A 35 7.55 -3.63 7.11
C VAL A 35 6.24 -2.96 7.51
N MET A 36 5.35 -2.70 6.56
CA MET A 36 4.03 -2.10 6.85
C MET A 36 3.15 -3.02 7.72
N ALA A 37 3.17 -4.33 7.48
CA ALA A 37 2.47 -5.29 8.34
C ALA A 37 3.02 -5.24 9.78
N SER A 38 4.35 -5.20 9.95
CA SER A 38 4.96 -5.08 11.28
C SER A 38 4.59 -3.77 11.98
N ILE A 39 4.51 -2.66 11.23
CA ILE A 39 4.08 -1.36 11.75
C ILE A 39 2.61 -1.41 12.19
N ALA A 40 1.74 -2.05 11.40
CA ALA A 40 0.34 -2.23 11.76
C ALA A 40 0.20 -3.04 13.06
N ASP A 41 0.95 -4.14 13.20
CA ASP A 41 0.95 -4.96 14.42
C ASP A 41 1.38 -4.17 15.66
N ILE A 42 2.35 -3.24 15.50
CA ILE A 42 2.80 -2.36 16.59
C ILE A 42 1.70 -1.36 16.96
N ILE A 43 1.06 -0.73 15.98
CA ILE A 43 0.00 0.26 16.19
C ILE A 43 -1.25 -0.38 16.81
N GLU A 44 -1.57 -1.62 16.42
CA GLU A 44 -2.69 -2.40 16.98
C GLU A 44 -2.35 -3.02 18.35
N GLY A 45 -1.10 -2.91 18.81
CA GLY A 45 -0.65 -3.45 20.10
C GLY A 45 -0.45 -4.97 20.11
N GLN A 46 -0.44 -5.62 18.95
CA GLN A 46 -0.16 -7.06 18.81
C GLN A 46 1.32 -7.38 19.07
N THR A 47 2.22 -6.41 18.85
CA THR A 47 3.64 -6.53 19.20
C THR A 47 4.22 -5.21 19.69
N THR A 48 5.17 -5.27 20.61
CA THR A 48 5.92 -4.09 21.09
C THR A 48 7.34 -4.05 20.54
N SER A 49 7.75 -5.07 19.77
CA SER A 49 9.10 -5.17 19.25
C SER A 49 9.30 -4.30 18.01
N LEU A 50 10.13 -3.26 18.15
CA LEU A 50 10.56 -2.40 17.07
C LEU A 50 11.68 -3.02 16.21
N SER A 51 12.20 -4.19 16.59
CA SER A 51 13.36 -4.82 15.95
C SER A 51 13.20 -5.06 14.44
N LYS A 52 11.96 -5.21 13.96
CA LYS A 52 11.63 -5.44 12.54
C LYS A 52 11.48 -4.15 11.73
N VAL A 53 11.49 -2.99 12.38
CA VAL A 53 11.19 -1.68 11.79
C VAL A 53 12.26 -0.68 12.20
N ASN A 54 13.01 -0.17 11.23
CA ASN A 54 14.01 0.87 11.49
C ASN A 54 13.37 2.28 11.53
N LEU A 55 12.42 2.49 12.43
CA LEU A 55 11.70 3.75 12.64
C LEU A 55 11.59 4.06 14.13
N SER A 56 11.61 5.33 14.48
CA SER A 56 11.33 5.80 15.83
C SER A 56 9.84 5.62 16.20
N PRO A 57 9.52 5.55 17.50
CA PRO A 57 8.13 5.49 17.95
C PRO A 57 7.26 6.64 17.44
N ALA A 58 7.85 7.84 17.31
CA ALA A 58 7.16 9.01 16.76
C ALA A 58 6.81 8.84 15.28
N GLU A 59 7.74 8.33 14.47
CA GLU A 59 7.51 8.04 13.06
C GLU A 59 6.45 6.94 12.88
N ILE A 60 6.45 5.92 13.72
CA ILE A 60 5.41 4.87 13.72
C ILE A 60 4.04 5.45 14.08
N ALA A 61 3.97 6.34 15.07
CA ALA A 61 2.72 7.00 15.43
C ALA A 61 2.14 7.84 14.27
N CYS A 62 3.01 8.47 13.46
CA CYS A 62 2.57 9.19 12.25
C CYS A 62 1.93 8.27 11.19
N LEU A 63 2.25 6.97 11.21
CA LEU A 63 1.70 5.99 10.27
C LEU A 63 0.33 5.43 10.68
N LYS A 64 -0.24 5.86 11.80
CA LYS A 64 -1.57 5.43 12.28
C LYS A 64 -2.69 5.57 11.24
N PHE A 65 -2.61 6.59 10.39
CA PHE A 65 -3.59 6.84 9.33
C PHE A 65 -3.05 6.54 7.93
N CYS A 66 -1.88 5.90 7.85
CA CYS A 66 -1.31 5.53 6.56
C CYS A 66 -2.19 4.46 5.90
N PRO A 67 -2.65 4.66 4.67
CA PRO A 67 -3.43 3.65 3.98
C PRO A 67 -2.55 2.41 3.72
N MET A 68 -2.86 1.30 4.39
CA MET A 68 -2.16 0.01 4.27
C MET A 68 -2.14 -0.52 2.83
N THR A 69 -3.11 -0.12 2.02
CA THR A 69 -3.11 -0.42 0.59
C THR A 69 -2.76 0.82 -0.20
N LEU A 70 -1.66 0.72 -0.98
CA LEU A 70 -1.32 1.67 -2.05
C LEU A 70 -2.40 1.73 -3.16
N CYS A 71 -3.54 1.06 -3.00
CA CYS A 71 -4.64 1.08 -3.96
C CYS A 71 -5.19 2.49 -4.11
N GLU A 72 -5.36 3.23 -3.01
CA GLU A 72 -5.79 4.62 -3.06
C GLU A 72 -4.75 5.51 -3.75
N VAL A 73 -3.48 5.33 -3.41
CA VAL A 73 -2.37 6.04 -4.07
C VAL A 73 -2.36 5.75 -5.58
N LYS A 74 -2.46 4.48 -5.99
CA LYS A 74 -2.55 4.07 -7.40
C LYS A 74 -3.80 4.61 -8.09
N ARG A 75 -4.93 4.66 -7.39
CA ARG A 75 -6.18 5.24 -7.90
C ARG A 75 -6.00 6.73 -8.15
N SER A 76 -5.41 7.46 -7.22
CA SER A 76 -5.06 8.87 -7.39
C SER A 76 -4.08 9.07 -8.54
N PHE A 77 -3.01 8.27 -8.65
CA PHE A 77 -2.10 8.34 -9.81
C PHE A 77 -2.81 8.03 -11.13
N SER A 78 -3.78 7.12 -11.15
CA SER A 78 -4.59 6.83 -12.33
C SER A 78 -5.53 7.99 -12.68
N GLN A 79 -6.23 8.55 -11.69
CA GLN A 79 -7.10 9.72 -11.85
C GLN A 79 -6.32 10.92 -12.39
N TYR A 80 -5.13 11.16 -11.83
CA TYR A 80 -4.26 12.27 -12.20
C TYR A 80 -3.27 11.92 -13.32
N LYS A 81 -3.38 10.74 -13.96
CA LYS A 81 -2.44 10.27 -14.98
C LYS A 81 -2.27 11.27 -16.13
N ASN A 82 -3.37 11.89 -16.56
CA ASN A 82 -3.35 12.87 -17.64
C ASN A 82 -2.63 14.17 -17.26
N ILE A 83 -2.64 14.51 -15.97
CA ILE A 83 -2.01 15.72 -15.41
C ILE A 83 -0.53 15.47 -15.12
N LEU A 84 -0.21 14.28 -14.61
CA LEU A 84 1.14 13.88 -14.22
C LEU A 84 1.97 13.35 -15.41
N SER A 85 1.33 12.96 -16.51
CA SER A 85 2.03 12.57 -17.74
C SER A 85 2.56 13.81 -18.48
N VAL A 86 3.80 13.71 -18.97
CA VAL A 86 4.57 14.82 -19.58
C VAL A 86 3.88 15.46 -20.79
N ASN A 87 2.88 14.81 -21.40
CA ASN A 87 2.51 15.06 -22.79
C ASN A 87 1.12 15.62 -23.08
N ARG A 88 0.27 16.02 -22.12
CA ARG A 88 -1.08 16.54 -22.48
C ARG A 88 -1.59 17.83 -21.85
N THR A 89 -1.04 18.33 -20.74
CA THR A 89 -1.41 19.66 -20.22
C THR A 89 -0.37 20.15 -19.23
N LYS A 90 0.39 21.20 -19.57
CA LYS A 90 1.32 21.83 -18.63
C LYS A 90 0.51 22.67 -17.64
N PHE A 91 0.17 22.11 -16.50
CA PHE A 91 -0.34 22.91 -15.39
C PHE A 91 0.80 23.75 -14.80
N THR A 92 0.57 25.05 -14.64
CA THR A 92 1.35 25.84 -13.70
C THR A 92 1.00 25.41 -12.28
N HIS A 93 1.90 25.60 -11.32
CA HIS A 93 1.68 25.23 -9.91
C HIS A 93 0.34 25.75 -9.37
N LYS A 94 0.02 27.03 -9.64
CA LYS A 94 -1.25 27.66 -9.25
C LYS A 94 -2.49 27.00 -9.86
N ASN A 95 -2.40 26.52 -11.11
CA ASN A 95 -3.51 25.86 -11.77
C ASN A 95 -3.70 24.43 -11.27
N LEU A 96 -2.61 23.74 -10.92
CA LEU A 96 -2.65 22.41 -10.30
C LEU A 96 -3.31 22.47 -8.91
N GLU A 97 -2.92 23.44 -8.07
CA GLU A 97 -3.53 23.63 -6.76
C GLU A 97 -5.04 23.87 -6.84
N LYS A 98 -5.49 24.68 -7.80
CA LYS A 98 -6.93 24.90 -8.02
C LYS A 98 -7.63 23.61 -8.42
N TYR A 99 -7.05 22.83 -9.32
CA TYR A 99 -7.62 21.57 -9.78
C TYR A 99 -7.76 20.53 -8.64
N LEU A 100 -6.73 20.44 -7.78
CA LEU A 100 -6.69 19.53 -6.62
C LEU A 100 -7.55 19.99 -5.43
N LYS A 101 -7.97 21.26 -5.38
CA LYS A 101 -8.90 21.77 -4.36
C LYS A 101 -10.38 21.61 -4.75
N ILE A 102 -10.65 21.46 -6.05
CA ILE A 102 -12.01 21.35 -6.60
C ILE A 102 -12.46 19.89 -6.71
N ASN A 103 -11.53 18.95 -6.87
CA ASN A 103 -11.76 17.50 -6.84
C ASN A 103 -11.30 16.91 -5.51
#